data_AF-A0A2V3TUE7-F1
#
_entry.id   AF-A0A2V3TUE7-F1
#
_cell.length_a   1.000
_cell.length_b   1.000
_cell.length_c   1.000
_cell.angle_alpha   90.00
_cell.angle_beta   90.00
_cell.angle_gamma   90.00
#
_symmetry.space_group_name_H-M   'P 1'
#
loop_
_entity.id
_entity.type
_entity.pdbx_description
1 polymer ?
#
loop_
_entity_poly.entity_id
_entity_poly.type
_entity_poly.pdbx_seq_one_letter_code
_entity_poly.pdbx_strand_id
1 'polypeptide(L)'
;MKNMKDDLDFATPVYVNMSADPVLNAKQANILLNANWPLIHILDTRGMEPEPLKRARHACAIASISGSRRDIEYAREKFERAARSAGVLVDNG
;
A
#
# COMPACT_ATOMS: atom_id res chain seq x y z
N MET A 1 -10.14 -26.10 -12.03
CA MET A 1 -8.96 -25.52 -11.34
C MET A 1 -9.41 -24.24 -10.67
N LYS A 2 -9.36 -24.15 -9.33
CA LYS A 2 -9.72 -22.91 -8.61
C LYS A 2 -8.69 -21.84 -8.99
N ASN A 3 -9.16 -20.67 -9.42
CA ASN A 3 -8.29 -19.56 -9.84
C ASN A 3 -7.40 -19.12 -8.65
N MET A 4 -6.08 -19.26 -8.77
CA MET A 4 -5.07 -18.74 -7.82
C MET A 4 -5.01 -17.19 -7.74
N LYS A 5 -6.03 -16.48 -8.26
CA LYS A 5 -6.06 -15.01 -8.27
C LYS A 5 -6.65 -14.43 -6.98
N ASP A 6 -7.57 -15.12 -6.33
CA ASP A 6 -8.28 -14.61 -5.15
C ASP A 6 -7.40 -14.57 -3.88
N ASP A 7 -6.29 -15.33 -3.84
CA ASP A 7 -5.47 -15.45 -2.63
C ASP A 7 -4.51 -14.27 -2.40
N LEU A 8 -4.33 -13.39 -3.39
CA LEU A 8 -3.40 -12.25 -3.31
C LEU A 8 -4.08 -10.91 -2.99
N ASP A 9 -5.41 -10.91 -2.92
CA ASP A 9 -6.20 -9.71 -2.68
C ASP A 9 -6.35 -9.40 -1.19
N PHE A 10 -6.43 -8.11 -0.89
CA PHE A 10 -6.72 -7.60 0.44
C PHE A 10 -8.13 -8.01 0.87
N ALA A 11 -8.30 -8.28 2.17
CA ALA A 11 -9.63 -8.52 2.75
C ALA A 11 -10.61 -7.37 2.48
N THR A 12 -10.07 -6.14 2.48
CA THR A 12 -10.81 -4.91 2.23
C THR A 12 -9.95 -4.01 1.34
N PRO A 13 -10.47 -3.55 0.21
CA PRO A 13 -9.76 -2.59 -0.65
C PRO A 13 -9.34 -1.33 0.09
N VAL A 14 -8.23 -0.73 -0.30
CA VAL A 14 -7.74 0.53 0.28
C VAL A 14 -7.94 1.65 -0.73
N TYR A 15 -8.67 2.70 -0.33
CA TYR A 15 -8.97 3.85 -1.17
C TYR A 15 -7.97 4.97 -0.87
N VAL A 16 -7.35 5.52 -1.91
CA VAL A 16 -6.43 6.65 -1.82
C VAL A 16 -6.79 7.68 -2.87
N ASN A 17 -6.73 8.97 -2.53
CA ASN A 17 -7.15 10.06 -3.41
C ASN A 17 -6.25 10.24 -4.66
N MET A 18 -5.15 9.51 -4.74
CA MET A 18 -4.19 9.53 -5.84
C MET A 18 -4.47 8.46 -6.90
N SER A 19 -5.47 7.61 -6.68
CA SER A 19 -5.88 6.55 -7.59
C SER A 19 -7.39 6.66 -7.83
N ALA A 20 -7.82 6.58 -9.09
CA ALA A 20 -9.24 6.53 -9.43
C ALA A 20 -9.89 5.21 -8.96
N ASP A 21 -9.09 4.13 -8.97
CA ASP A 21 -9.51 2.80 -8.56
C ASP A 21 -8.99 2.47 -7.16
N PRO A 22 -9.72 1.64 -6.38
CA PRO A 22 -9.20 1.13 -5.12
C PRO A 22 -7.97 0.25 -5.32
N VAL A 23 -7.09 0.25 -4.33
CA VAL A 23 -5.95 -0.65 -4.26
C VAL A 23 -6.42 -1.99 -3.68
N LEU A 24 -6.37 -3.03 -4.51
CA LEU A 24 -6.93 -4.35 -4.22
C LEU A 24 -5.90 -5.33 -3.66
N ASN A 25 -4.61 -5.14 -3.94
CA ASN A 25 -3.57 -6.08 -3.50
C ASN A 25 -2.21 -5.43 -3.27
N ALA A 26 -1.31 -6.21 -2.66
CA ALA A 26 0.04 -5.78 -2.32
C ALA A 26 0.87 -5.35 -3.54
N LYS A 27 0.61 -5.94 -4.73
CA LYS A 27 1.31 -5.57 -5.97
C LYS A 27 0.91 -4.17 -6.44
N GLN A 28 -0.39 -3.88 -6.49
CA GLN A 28 -0.88 -2.55 -6.82
C GLN A 28 -0.40 -1.50 -5.81
N ALA A 29 -0.46 -1.84 -4.51
CA ALA A 29 0.08 -0.99 -3.44
C ALA A 29 1.57 -0.69 -3.67
N ASN A 30 2.38 -1.71 -3.97
CA ASN A 30 3.81 -1.54 -4.23
C ASN A 30 4.08 -0.66 -5.45
N ILE A 31 3.32 -0.83 -6.53
CA ILE A 31 3.44 0.04 -7.72
C ILE A 31 3.13 1.49 -7.35
N LEU A 32 2.04 1.73 -6.63
CA LEU A 32 1.62 3.08 -6.25
C LEU A 32 2.66 3.76 -5.33
N LEU A 33 3.21 3.03 -4.36
CA LEU A 33 4.27 3.51 -3.46
C LEU A 33 5.56 3.90 -4.20
N ASN A 34 5.84 3.28 -5.35
CA ASN A 34 7.06 3.53 -6.13
C ASN A 34 6.87 4.45 -7.34
N ALA A 35 5.67 4.54 -7.90
CA ALA A 35 5.39 5.35 -9.10
C ALA A 35 4.92 6.77 -8.77
N ASN A 36 3.96 6.92 -7.84
CA ASN A 36 3.19 8.15 -7.66
C ASN A 36 2.97 8.53 -6.19
N TRP A 37 3.71 7.95 -5.24
CA TRP A 37 3.56 8.33 -3.83
C TRP A 37 3.89 9.82 -3.67
N PRO A 38 3.01 10.60 -3.03
CA PRO A 38 2.96 12.00 -3.32
C PRO A 38 4.27 12.65 -2.90
N LEU A 39 4.80 13.43 -3.83
CA LEU A 39 5.84 14.44 -3.63
C LEU A 39 5.46 15.46 -2.53
N ILE A 40 4.28 15.32 -1.90
CA ILE A 40 3.83 16.03 -0.68
C ILE A 40 4.88 15.93 0.44
N HIS A 41 5.79 14.95 0.44
CA HIS A 41 6.88 14.86 1.41
C HIS A 41 8.16 15.67 1.08
N ILE A 42 8.26 16.34 -0.08
CA ILE A 42 9.47 17.13 -0.43
C ILE A 42 9.59 18.43 0.40
N LEU A 43 8.54 18.87 1.10
CA LEU A 43 8.56 20.15 1.82
C LEU A 43 8.72 20.06 3.35
N ASP A 44 8.81 18.86 3.96
CA ASP A 44 8.90 18.74 5.43
C ASP A 44 9.96 17.73 5.95
N THR A 45 10.37 16.73 5.15
CA THR A 45 11.49 15.86 5.54
C THR A 45 12.76 16.29 4.81
N ARG A 46 13.89 16.39 5.51
CA ARG A 46 15.20 16.83 4.99
C ARG A 46 15.81 15.87 3.94
N GLY A 47 15.06 15.50 2.90
CA GLY A 47 15.41 14.45 1.94
C GLY A 47 15.30 13.02 2.49
N MET A 48 14.66 12.82 3.65
CA MET A 48 14.49 11.48 4.26
C MET A 48 13.12 10.90 3.98
N GLU A 49 13.08 9.63 3.56
CA GLU A 49 11.84 8.88 3.42
C GLU A 49 11.13 8.72 4.79
N PRO A 50 9.82 9.00 4.90
CA PRO A 50 9.05 8.73 6.11
C PRO A 50 9.06 7.22 6.45
N GLU A 51 9.30 6.88 7.72
CA GLU A 51 9.28 5.48 8.17
C GLU A 51 8.01 4.69 7.79
N PRO A 52 6.80 5.26 7.87
CA PRO A 52 5.59 4.56 7.42
C PRO A 52 5.66 4.13 5.95
N LEU A 53 6.21 4.98 5.08
CA LEU A 53 6.37 4.70 3.65
C LEU A 53 7.39 3.57 3.43
N LYS A 54 8.55 3.65 4.10
CA LYS A 54 9.59 2.60 4.03
C LYS A 54 9.04 1.24 4.45
N ARG A 55 8.31 1.19 5.57
CA ARG A 55 7.67 -0.04 6.08
C ARG A 55 6.62 -0.57 5.12
N ALA A 56 5.81 0.30 4.53
CA ALA A 56 4.80 -0.08 3.55
C ALA A 56 5.43 -0.72 2.31
N ARG A 57 6.47 -0.10 1.73
CA ARG A 57 7.19 -0.68 0.58
C ARG A 57 7.74 -2.06 0.90
N HIS A 58 8.42 -2.20 2.04
CA HIS A 58 9.01 -3.47 2.43
C HIS A 58 7.97 -4.57 2.62
N ALA A 59 6.87 -4.26 3.31
CA ALA A 59 5.78 -5.20 3.53
C ALA A 59 5.09 -5.61 2.21
N CYS A 60 4.79 -4.64 1.33
CA CYS A 60 4.17 -4.91 0.04
C CYS A 60 5.09 -5.72 -0.89
N ALA A 61 6.40 -5.49 -0.86
CA ALA A 61 7.37 -6.27 -1.61
C ALA A 61 7.40 -7.74 -1.15
N ILE A 62 7.44 -7.98 0.17
CA ILE A 62 7.39 -9.34 0.74
C ILE A 62 6.08 -10.04 0.36
N ALA A 63 4.95 -9.39 0.59
CA ALA A 63 3.64 -9.98 0.32
C ALA A 63 3.42 -10.30 -1.17
N SER A 64 3.99 -9.49 -2.07
CA SER A 64 3.93 -9.73 -3.52
C SER A 64 4.72 -10.97 -3.97
N ILE A 65 5.64 -11.46 -3.13
CA ILE A 65 6.47 -12.65 -3.40
C ILE A 65 5.95 -13.86 -2.63
N SER A 66 5.63 -13.70 -1.34
CA SER A 66 5.25 -14.82 -0.48
C SER A 66 3.84 -15.33 -0.76
N GLY A 67 2.91 -14.44 -1.13
CA GLY A 67 1.49 -14.76 -1.27
C GLY A 67 0.83 -15.27 0.02
N SER A 68 1.52 -15.17 1.16
CA SER A 68 0.99 -15.60 2.46
C SER A 68 -0.09 -14.65 2.92
N ARG A 69 -1.22 -15.19 3.39
CA ARG A 69 -2.33 -14.38 3.89
C ARG A 69 -1.90 -13.39 4.98
N ARG A 70 -1.03 -13.84 5.88
CA ARG A 70 -0.45 -13.00 6.95
C ARG A 70 0.34 -11.83 6.39
N ASP A 71 1.14 -12.06 5.35
CA ASP A 71 1.96 -11.01 4.75
C ASP A 71 1.10 -10.02 3.96
N ILE A 72 0.04 -10.49 3.29
CA ILE A 72 -0.92 -9.67 2.57
C ILE A 72 -1.68 -8.74 3.53
N GLU A 73 -2.15 -9.27 4.66
CA GLU A 73 -2.82 -8.47 5.70
C GLU A 73 -1.86 -7.45 6.33
N TYR A 74 -0.63 -7.87 6.62
CA TYR A 74 0.40 -6.98 7.13
C TYR A 74 0.76 -5.87 6.13
N ALA A 75 0.89 -6.21 4.84
CA ALA A 75 1.13 -5.25 3.77
C ALA A 75 -0.01 -4.24 3.64
N ARG A 76 -1.26 -4.70 3.73
CA ARG A 76 -2.44 -3.82 3.74
C ARG A 76 -2.39 -2.82 4.90
N GLU A 77 -2.14 -3.30 6.12
CA GLU A 77 -2.05 -2.47 7.32
C GLU A 77 -0.97 -1.39 7.18
N LYS A 78 0.23 -1.76 6.68
CA LYS A 78 1.31 -0.78 6.49
C LYS A 78 1.03 0.20 5.37
N PHE A 79 0.42 -0.26 4.27
CA PHE A 79 0.00 0.61 3.18
C PHE A 79 -1.05 1.64 3.65
N GLU A 80 -2.08 1.21 4.37
CA GLU A 80 -3.11 2.09 4.93
C GLU A 80 -2.53 3.11 5.90
N ARG A 81 -1.62 2.68 6.78
CA ARG A 81 -0.91 3.58 7.70
C ARG A 81 -0.05 4.59 6.97
N ALA A 82 0.64 4.19 5.90
CA ALA A 82 1.40 5.12 5.06
C ALA A 82 0.46 6.12 4.38
N ALA A 83 -0.66 5.65 3.79
CA ALA A 83 -1.65 6.51 3.15
C ALA A 83 -2.24 7.53 4.13
N ARG A 84 -2.56 7.10 5.36
CA ARG A 84 -3.05 7.97 6.44
C ARG A 84 -2.00 9.00 6.85
N SER A 85 -0.75 8.56 7.02
CA SER A 85 0.38 9.44 7.37
C SER A 85 0.70 10.47 6.28
N ALA A 86 0.43 10.15 5.01
CA ALA A 86 0.62 11.05 3.88
C ALA A 86 -0.61 11.92 3.59
N GLY A 87 -1.71 11.77 4.36
CA GLY A 87 -2.94 12.52 4.16
C GLY A 87 -3.69 12.18 2.86
N VAL A 88 -3.44 11.00 2.29
CA VAL A 88 -4.04 10.56 1.02
C VAL A 88 -5.01 9.40 1.15
N LEU A 89 -5.14 8.83 2.35
CA LEU A 89 -6.15 7.82 2.64
C LEU A 89 -7.54 8.44 2.55
N VAL A 90 -8.44 7.78 1.83
CA VAL A 90 -9.86 8.12 1.78
C VAL A 90 -10.59 7.16 2.70
N ASP A 91 -11.12 7.67 3.81
CA ASP A 91 -11.99 6.88 4.69
C ASP A 91 -13.30 6.62 3.95
N ASN A 92 -13.60 5.34 3.70
CA ASN A 92 -14.74 4.92 2.87
C ASN A 92 -15.84 4.25 3.71
N GLY A 93 -16.22 4.89 4.83
CA GLY A 93 -17.34 4.51 5.69
C GLY A 93 -17.16 3.18 6.42
#